data_AF-A0A7X3P315-F1
#
_entry.id   AF-A0A7X3P315-F1
#
_cell.length_a   1.000
_cell.length_b   1.000
_cell.length_c   1.000
_cell.angle_alpha   90.00
_cell.angle_beta   90.00
_cell.angle_gamma   90.00
#
_symmetry.space_group_name_H-M   'P 1'
#
loop_
_entity.id
_entity.type
_entity.pdbx_description
1 polymer ?
#
loop_
_entity_poly.entity_id
_entity_poly.type
_entity_poly.pdbx_seq_one_letter_code
_entity_poly.pdbx_strand_id
1 'polypeptide(L)'
;MKVLLFSCITCLAIAVPALGELTPQDLDKIRLIVNEEVKKESADTKAELKEYIDLKIANVETQIRSLENRFEARFSSIDERFKGIDERFKGIDDKFKNVQTQITLTINLIYALIALIVAAIAIPQIIMAWRGRIDTTHDKNMEELARKISEQAEEIEMLKQQRIVKS
;
A
#
# COMPACT_ATOMS: atom_id res chain seq x y z
N MET A 1 -30.86 -7.91 114.89
CA MET A 1 -31.19 -7.89 113.45
C MET A 1 -31.33 -6.48 112.85
N LYS A 2 -32.02 -5.53 113.50
CA LYS A 2 -32.23 -4.16 112.97
C LYS A 2 -30.94 -3.31 112.81
N VAL A 3 -29.94 -3.49 113.68
CA VAL A 3 -28.66 -2.75 113.63
C VAL A 3 -27.80 -3.17 112.43
N LEU A 4 -27.81 -4.46 112.08
CA LEU A 4 -27.10 -4.97 110.90
C LEU A 4 -27.75 -4.51 109.59
N LEU A 5 -29.08 -4.43 109.55
CA LEU A 5 -29.82 -3.87 108.41
C LEU A 5 -29.51 -2.38 108.21
N PHE A 6 -29.49 -1.59 109.30
CA PHE A 6 -29.12 -0.17 109.22
C PHE A 6 -27.69 0.04 108.73
N SER A 7 -26.73 -0.73 109.23
CA SER A 7 -25.33 -0.71 108.78
C SER A 7 -25.20 -1.05 107.28
N CYS A 8 -25.95 -2.05 106.82
CA CYS A 8 -25.93 -2.46 105.41
C CYS A 8 -26.57 -1.41 104.50
N ILE A 9 -27.69 -0.78 104.92
CA ILE A 9 -28.35 0.31 104.18
C ILE A 9 -27.47 1.55 104.12
N THR A 10 -26.77 1.91 105.21
CA THR A 10 -25.83 3.04 105.20
C THR A 10 -24.59 2.74 104.35
N CYS A 11 -24.12 1.49 104.32
CA CYS A 11 -22.99 1.07 103.49
C CYS A 11 -23.36 1.11 101.99
N LEU A 12 -24.59 0.68 101.64
CA LEU A 12 -25.15 0.83 100.29
C LEU A 12 -25.36 2.31 99.91
N ALA A 13 -25.85 3.17 100.81
CA ALA A 13 -26.07 4.59 100.52
C ALA A 13 -24.77 5.38 100.25
N ILE A 14 -23.64 4.96 100.84
CA ILE A 14 -22.32 5.56 100.62
C ILE A 14 -21.60 4.92 99.41
N ALA A 15 -21.90 3.66 99.11
CA ALA A 15 -21.33 2.95 97.96
C ALA A 15 -22.05 3.23 96.62
N VAL A 16 -23.33 3.62 96.64
CA VAL A 16 -24.10 3.99 95.44
C VAL A 16 -23.47 5.16 94.65
N PRO A 17 -23.01 6.28 95.26
CA PRO A 17 -22.29 7.31 94.51
C PRO A 17 -20.86 6.92 94.11
N ALA A 18 -20.30 5.84 94.67
CA ALA A 18 -18.99 5.30 94.28
C ALA A 18 -19.09 4.29 93.11
N LEU A 19 -20.31 3.87 92.74
CA LEU A 19 -20.58 3.07 91.55
C LEU A 19 -20.64 3.97 90.30
N GLY A 20 -19.48 4.47 89.89
CA GLY A 20 -19.13 4.81 88.51
C GLY A 20 -20.18 5.54 87.65
N GLU A 21 -20.71 6.68 88.11
CA GLU A 21 -21.40 7.59 87.19
C GLU A 21 -20.37 8.25 86.29
N LEU A 22 -20.40 7.90 85.00
CA LEU A 22 -19.54 8.51 83.99
C LEU A 22 -19.82 10.02 83.95
N THR A 23 -18.85 10.84 84.37
CA THR A 23 -19.03 12.29 84.36
C THR A 23 -18.88 12.83 82.93
N PRO A 24 -19.41 14.02 82.61
CA PRO A 24 -19.18 14.66 81.31
C PRO A 24 -17.69 14.82 80.96
N GLN A 25 -16.82 15.03 81.96
CA GLN A 25 -15.37 15.10 81.78
C GLN A 25 -14.75 13.75 81.39
N ASP A 26 -15.27 12.65 81.94
CA ASP A 26 -14.82 11.30 81.57
C ASP A 26 -15.24 10.98 80.13
N LEU A 27 -16.42 11.43 79.70
CA LEU A 27 -16.89 11.26 78.33
C LEU A 27 -16.04 12.04 77.32
N ASP A 28 -15.62 13.27 77.66
CA ASP A 28 -14.73 14.07 76.80
C ASP A 28 -13.32 13.45 76.70
N LYS A 29 -12.77 12.94 77.80
CA LYS A 29 -11.50 12.19 77.77
C LYS A 29 -11.61 10.93 76.91
N ILE A 30 -12.69 10.16 77.05
CA ILE A 30 -12.94 8.96 76.24
C ILE A 30 -13.03 9.34 74.76
N ARG A 31 -13.78 10.39 74.41
CA ARG A 31 -13.85 10.88 73.02
C ARG A 31 -12.49 11.28 72.47
N LEU A 32 -11.67 11.95 73.28
CA LEU A 32 -10.35 12.40 72.85
C LEU A 32 -9.42 11.22 72.59
N ILE A 33 -9.39 10.25 73.51
CA ILE A 33 -8.63 9.00 73.38
C ILE A 33 -9.09 8.20 72.15
N VAL A 34 -10.40 8.02 71.98
CA VAL A 34 -10.95 7.30 70.81
C VAL A 34 -10.62 8.02 69.52
N ASN A 35 -10.72 9.34 69.45
CA ASN A 35 -10.36 10.10 68.25
C ASN A 35 -8.86 10.03 67.94
N GLU A 36 -7.99 10.02 68.94
CA GLU A 36 -6.55 9.84 68.76
C GLU A 36 -6.23 8.44 68.22
N GLU A 37 -6.80 7.39 68.82
CA GLU A 37 -6.57 6.01 68.39
C GLU A 37 -7.15 5.75 66.99
N VAL A 38 -8.36 6.24 66.69
CA VAL A 38 -8.97 6.13 65.35
C VAL A 38 -8.15 6.88 64.31
N LYS A 39 -7.62 8.08 64.63
CA LYS A 39 -6.73 8.81 63.71
C LYS A 39 -5.44 8.05 63.45
N LYS A 40 -4.90 7.39 64.47
CA LYS A 40 -3.67 6.59 64.37
C LYS A 40 -3.90 5.34 63.52
N GLU A 41 -4.95 4.56 63.77
CA GLU A 41 -5.32 3.42 62.91
C GLU A 41 -5.62 3.86 61.47
N SER A 42 -6.31 5.00 61.29
CA SER A 42 -6.56 5.56 59.96
C SER A 42 -5.27 6.00 59.25
N ALA A 43 -4.26 6.46 60.00
CA ALA A 43 -2.97 6.84 59.42
C ALA A 43 -2.16 5.60 59.03
N ASP A 44 -2.19 4.56 59.86
CA ASP A 44 -1.47 3.30 59.63
C ASP A 44 -2.04 2.56 58.41
N THR A 45 -3.36 2.40 58.35
CA THR A 45 -4.06 1.82 57.18
C THR A 45 -3.80 2.61 55.89
N LYS A 46 -3.73 3.94 55.96
CA LYS A 46 -3.38 4.78 54.80
C LYS A 46 -1.93 4.58 54.37
N ALA A 47 -1.01 4.36 55.31
CA ALA A 47 0.40 4.11 55.02
C ALA A 47 0.58 2.76 54.31
N GLU A 48 -0.04 1.70 54.82
CA GLU A 48 -0.03 0.38 54.19
C GLU A 48 -0.65 0.42 52.79
N LEU A 49 -1.80 1.09 52.64
CA LEU A 49 -2.45 1.24 51.34
C LEU A 49 -1.57 2.02 50.36
N LYS A 50 -0.87 3.05 50.84
CA LYS A 50 0.07 3.82 50.02
C LYS A 50 1.23 2.95 49.55
N GLU A 51 1.83 2.15 50.43
CA GLU A 51 2.90 1.22 50.07
C GLU A 51 2.43 0.17 49.05
N TYR A 52 1.23 -0.39 49.24
CA TYR A 52 0.62 -1.30 48.28
C TYR A 52 0.42 -0.66 46.90
N ILE A 53 -0.10 0.58 46.87
CA ILE A 53 -0.29 1.33 45.63
C ILE A 53 1.06 1.62 44.96
N ASP A 54 2.06 2.09 45.71
CA ASP A 54 3.40 2.38 45.21
C ASP A 54 4.03 1.11 44.58
N LEU A 55 3.88 -0.05 45.23
CA LEU A 55 4.30 -1.35 44.68
C LEU A 55 3.54 -1.74 43.40
N LYS A 56 2.22 -1.56 43.36
CA LYS A 56 1.42 -1.88 42.18
C LYS A 56 1.74 -0.95 41.01
N ILE A 57 1.99 0.33 41.27
CA ILE A 57 2.44 1.31 40.27
C ILE A 57 3.80 0.88 39.70
N ALA A 58 4.79 0.57 40.55
CA ALA A 58 6.11 0.14 40.10
C ALA A 58 6.04 -1.13 39.22
N ASN A 59 5.17 -2.08 39.58
CA ASN A 59 4.94 -3.28 38.78
C ASN A 59 4.29 -2.95 37.41
N VAL A 60 3.29 -2.06 37.39
CA VAL A 60 2.64 -1.61 36.14
C VAL A 60 3.65 -0.88 35.24
N GLU A 61 4.47 0.02 35.79
CA GLU A 61 5.52 0.69 35.03
C GLU A 61 6.48 -0.30 34.38
N THR A 62 6.87 -1.36 35.12
CA THR A 62 7.75 -2.40 34.61
C THR A 62 7.10 -3.19 33.47
N GLN A 63 5.81 -3.50 33.59
CA GLN A 63 5.04 -4.17 32.54
C GLN A 63 4.90 -3.28 31.29
N ILE A 64 4.66 -1.98 31.47
CA ILE A 64 4.59 -1.00 30.38
C ILE A 64 5.93 -0.92 29.64
N ARG A 65 7.06 -0.75 30.35
CA ARG A 65 8.39 -0.73 29.72
C ARG A 65 8.69 -2.02 28.95
N SER A 66 8.31 -3.18 29.49
CA SER A 66 8.45 -4.46 28.79
C SER A 66 7.63 -4.50 27.51
N LEU A 67 6.40 -3.97 27.55
CA LEU A 67 5.51 -3.91 26.40
C LEU A 67 6.04 -2.96 25.32
N GLU A 68 6.52 -1.77 25.70
CA GLU A 68 7.16 -0.80 24.81
C GLU A 68 8.35 -1.42 24.07
N ASN A 69 9.25 -2.10 24.79
CA ASN A 69 10.39 -2.78 24.19
C ASN A 69 9.96 -3.87 23.19
N ARG A 70 8.91 -4.63 23.50
CA ARG A 70 8.36 -5.65 22.59
C ARG A 70 7.72 -5.03 21.35
N PHE A 71 7.07 -3.88 21.49
CA PHE A 71 6.52 -3.15 20.36
C PHE A 71 7.63 -2.62 19.45
N GLU A 72 8.65 -1.98 20.01
CA GLU A 72 9.78 -1.46 19.25
C GLU A 72 10.47 -2.56 18.44
N ALA A 73 10.75 -3.71 19.07
CA ALA A 73 11.35 -4.85 18.39
C ALA A 73 10.45 -5.39 17.25
N ARG A 74 9.13 -5.41 17.44
CA ARG A 74 8.19 -5.84 16.39
C ARG A 74 8.12 -4.85 15.24
N PHE A 75 8.07 -3.55 15.52
CA PHE A 75 8.04 -2.52 14.48
C PHE A 75 9.33 -2.53 13.66
N SER A 76 10.50 -2.61 14.31
CA SER A 76 11.77 -2.76 13.63
C SER A 76 11.82 -3.99 12.72
N SER A 77 11.34 -5.14 13.21
CA SER A 77 11.23 -6.36 12.38
C SER A 77 10.26 -6.19 11.19
N ILE A 78 9.17 -5.46 11.37
CA ILE A 78 8.23 -5.13 10.29
C ILE A 78 8.93 -4.24 9.24
N ASP A 79 9.66 -3.21 9.66
CA ASP A 79 10.40 -2.33 8.77
C ASP A 79 11.44 -3.07 7.93
N GLU A 80 12.18 -4.00 8.53
CA GLU A 80 13.12 -4.87 7.80
C GLU A 80 12.41 -5.71 6.74
N ARG A 81 11.25 -6.29 7.07
CA ARG A 81 10.45 -7.06 6.11
C ARG A 81 9.94 -6.19 4.98
N PHE A 82 9.53 -4.95 5.25
CA PHE A 82 9.11 -4.00 4.21
C PHE A 82 10.27 -3.63 3.29
N LYS A 83 11.48 -3.39 3.82
CA LYS A 83 12.68 -3.18 2.98
C LYS A 83 12.95 -4.37 2.05
N GLY A 84 12.85 -5.60 2.58
CA GLY A 84 12.99 -6.82 1.77
C GLY A 84 11.89 -6.96 0.70
N ILE A 85 10.67 -6.49 0.98
CA ILE A 85 9.59 -6.44 -0.01
C ILE A 85 9.93 -5.42 -1.11
N ASP A 86 10.38 -4.22 -0.76
CA ASP A 86 10.76 -3.17 -1.72
C ASP A 86 11.87 -3.64 -2.67
N GLU A 87 12.89 -4.34 -2.16
CA GLU A 87 13.95 -4.92 -2.99
C GLU A 87 13.42 -5.94 -3.99
N ARG A 88 12.48 -6.80 -3.56
CA ARG A 88 11.83 -7.77 -4.46
C ARG A 88 10.99 -7.08 -5.53
N PHE A 89 10.28 -6.00 -5.18
CA PHE A 89 9.52 -5.21 -6.15
C PHE A 89 10.42 -4.54 -7.19
N LYS A 90 11.55 -3.97 -6.77
CA LYS A 90 12.57 -3.45 -7.72
C LYS A 90 13.06 -4.54 -8.68
N GLY A 91 13.36 -5.73 -8.16
CA GLY A 91 13.76 -6.86 -8.99
C GLY A 91 12.67 -7.35 -9.96
N ILE A 92 11.38 -7.19 -9.59
CA ILE A 92 10.25 -7.46 -10.48
C ILE A 92 10.18 -6.39 -11.58
N ASP A 93 10.28 -5.12 -11.23
CA ASP A 93 10.24 -4.00 -12.19
C ASP A 93 11.33 -4.14 -13.25
N ASP A 94 12.54 -4.52 -12.86
CA ASP A 94 13.65 -4.73 -13.81
C ASP A 94 13.38 -5.89 -14.77
N LYS A 95 12.78 -6.98 -14.28
CA LYS A 95 12.33 -8.09 -15.14
C LYS A 95 11.24 -7.63 -16.11
N PHE A 96 10.28 -6.83 -15.65
CA PHE A 96 9.23 -6.28 -16.50
C PHE A 96 9.79 -5.36 -17.59
N LYS A 97 10.74 -4.48 -17.27
CA LYS A 97 11.44 -3.64 -18.26
C LYS A 97 12.13 -4.48 -19.33
N ASN A 98 12.83 -5.55 -18.92
CA ASN A 98 13.49 -6.45 -19.85
C ASN A 98 12.47 -7.16 -20.77
N VAL A 99 11.38 -7.70 -20.20
CA VAL A 99 10.28 -8.31 -20.98
C VAL A 99 9.67 -7.31 -21.96
N GLN A 100 9.41 -6.07 -21.52
CA GLN A 100 8.84 -5.04 -22.38
C GLN A 100 9.75 -4.66 -23.54
N THR A 101 11.07 -4.64 -23.30
CA THR A 101 12.07 -4.41 -24.35
C THR A 101 12.04 -5.53 -25.39
N GLN A 102 12.04 -6.79 -24.94
CA GLN A 102 11.99 -7.97 -25.82
C GLN A 102 10.70 -8.01 -26.66
N ILE A 103 9.55 -7.70 -26.04
CA ILE A 103 8.27 -7.62 -26.74
C ILE A 103 8.31 -6.53 -27.82
N THR A 104 8.86 -5.35 -27.50
CA THR A 104 8.95 -4.24 -28.46
C THR A 104 9.80 -4.62 -29.68
N LEU A 105 10.95 -5.26 -29.46
CA LEU A 105 11.82 -5.76 -30.53
C LEU A 105 11.10 -6.80 -31.39
N THR A 106 10.42 -7.76 -30.75
CA THR A 106 9.70 -8.83 -31.44
C THR A 106 8.57 -8.27 -32.29
N ILE A 107 7.80 -7.31 -31.76
CA ILE A 107 6.74 -6.62 -32.48
C ILE A 107 7.30 -5.86 -33.69
N ASN A 108 8.39 -5.12 -33.52
CA ASN A 108 9.01 -4.39 -34.63
C ASN A 108 9.48 -5.34 -35.75
N LEU A 109 10.06 -6.49 -35.39
CA LEU A 109 10.44 -7.52 -36.35
C LEU A 109 9.23 -8.09 -37.08
N ILE A 110 8.14 -8.39 -36.36
CA ILE A 110 6.90 -8.87 -36.97
C ILE A 110 6.36 -7.87 -38.00
N TYR A 111 6.32 -6.58 -37.64
CA TYR A 111 5.87 -5.54 -38.58
C TYR A 111 6.78 -5.45 -39.80
N ALA A 112 8.11 -5.55 -39.64
CA ALA A 112 9.05 -5.56 -40.76
C ALA A 112 8.85 -6.78 -41.67
N LEU A 113 8.62 -7.96 -41.11
CA LEU A 113 8.34 -9.18 -41.89
C LEU A 113 7.02 -9.07 -42.66
N ILE A 114 5.96 -8.56 -42.03
CA ILE A 114 4.67 -8.31 -42.69
C ILE A 114 4.86 -7.30 -43.84
N ALA A 115 5.59 -6.21 -43.62
CA ALA A 115 5.87 -5.22 -44.65
C ALA A 115 6.62 -5.82 -45.84
N LEU A 116 7.59 -6.72 -45.59
CA LEU A 116 8.34 -7.44 -46.63
C LEU A 116 7.40 -8.34 -47.44
N ILE A 117 6.55 -9.14 -46.78
CA ILE A 117 5.58 -10.01 -47.45
C ILE A 117 4.61 -9.19 -48.31
N VAL A 118 4.07 -8.10 -47.74
CA VAL A 118 3.17 -7.20 -48.47
C VAL A 118 3.87 -6.57 -49.67
N ALA A 119 5.12 -6.12 -49.54
CA ALA A 119 5.89 -5.60 -50.66
C ALA A 119 6.11 -6.66 -51.75
N ALA A 120 6.48 -7.88 -51.36
CA ALA A 120 6.73 -8.99 -52.28
C ALA A 120 5.48 -9.43 -53.05
N ILE A 121 4.29 -9.27 -52.48
CA ILE A 121 3.02 -9.65 -53.13
C ILE A 121 2.38 -8.46 -53.86
N ALA A 122 2.24 -7.31 -53.19
CA ALA A 122 1.52 -6.16 -53.72
C ALA A 122 2.26 -5.51 -54.90
N ILE A 123 3.58 -5.38 -54.84
CA ILE A 123 4.36 -4.72 -55.91
C ILE A 123 4.23 -5.48 -57.24
N PRO A 124 4.45 -6.82 -57.31
CA PRO A 124 4.27 -7.55 -58.57
C PRO A 124 2.82 -7.56 -59.07
N GLN A 125 1.83 -7.66 -58.17
CA GLN A 125 0.41 -7.60 -58.55
C GLN A 125 0.06 -6.27 -59.23
N ILE A 126 0.58 -5.16 -58.69
CA ILE A 126 0.42 -3.85 -59.31
C ILE A 126 1.16 -3.81 -60.66
N ILE A 127 2.43 -4.22 -60.73
CA ILE A 127 3.19 -4.19 -62.01
C ILE A 127 2.50 -4.99 -63.12
N MET A 128 2.00 -6.19 -62.81
CA MET A 128 1.29 -7.03 -63.78
C MET A 128 -0.02 -6.38 -64.27
N ALA A 129 -0.78 -5.75 -63.37
CA ALA A 129 -2.00 -5.03 -63.74
C ALA A 129 -1.74 -3.86 -64.70
N TRP A 130 -0.57 -3.22 -64.61
CA TRP A 130 -0.18 -2.15 -65.52
C TRP A 130 0.35 -2.69 -66.85
N ARG A 131 1.12 -3.79 -66.82
CA ARG A 131 1.68 -4.43 -68.01
C ARG A 131 0.62 -4.87 -69.01
N GLY A 132 -0.46 -5.51 -68.54
CA GLY A 132 -1.53 -6.01 -69.42
C GLY A 132 -2.26 -4.91 -70.21
N ARG A 133 -2.31 -3.68 -69.70
CA ARG A 133 -2.92 -2.53 -70.40
C ARG A 133 -1.99 -1.93 -71.45
N ILE A 134 -0.69 -1.99 -71.21
CA ILE A 134 0.35 -1.43 -72.07
C ILE A 134 0.47 -2.29 -73.34
N ASP A 135 0.57 -3.61 -73.21
CA ASP A 135 0.81 -4.54 -74.32
C ASP A 135 -0.24 -4.40 -75.45
N THR A 136 -1.54 -4.34 -75.11
CA THR A 136 -2.62 -4.26 -76.12
C THR A 136 -2.67 -2.95 -76.91
N THR A 137 -2.10 -1.88 -76.35
CA THR A 137 -2.12 -0.55 -76.97
C THR A 137 -0.90 -0.37 -77.88
N HIS A 138 0.22 -1.02 -77.56
CA HIS A 138 1.42 -0.97 -78.38
C HIS A 138 1.27 -1.75 -79.68
N ASP A 139 0.65 -2.94 -79.68
CA ASP A 139 0.50 -3.73 -80.91
C ASP A 139 -0.23 -2.97 -82.02
N LYS A 140 -1.38 -2.35 -81.70
CA LYS A 140 -2.16 -1.59 -82.69
C LYS A 140 -1.41 -0.37 -83.21
N ASN A 141 -0.77 0.38 -82.31
CA ASN A 141 -0.01 1.56 -82.70
C ASN A 141 1.26 1.20 -83.49
N MET A 142 1.87 0.05 -83.20
CA MET A 142 3.06 -0.44 -83.93
C MET A 142 2.70 -0.94 -85.32
N GLU A 143 1.57 -1.64 -85.48
CA GLU A 143 1.07 -2.07 -86.79
C GLU A 143 0.68 -0.87 -87.66
N GLU A 144 -0.01 0.13 -87.08
CA GLU A 144 -0.35 1.36 -87.80
C GLU A 144 0.90 2.16 -88.19
N LEU A 145 1.91 2.21 -87.31
CA LEU A 145 3.19 2.87 -87.60
C LEU A 145 3.97 2.12 -88.69
N ALA A 146 4.01 0.79 -88.64
CA ALA A 146 4.65 -0.03 -89.67
C ALA A 146 3.99 0.19 -91.04
N ARG A 147 2.66 0.27 -91.08
CA ARG A 147 1.90 0.58 -92.29
C ARG A 147 2.21 1.98 -92.83
N LYS A 148 2.26 3.00 -91.96
CA LYS A 148 2.62 4.37 -92.37
C LYS A 148 4.05 4.43 -92.90
N ILE A 149 4.98 3.70 -92.29
CA ILE A 149 6.38 3.63 -92.76
C ILE A 149 6.46 2.96 -94.13
N SER A 150 5.74 1.85 -94.35
CA SER A 150 5.75 1.17 -95.65
C SER A 150 5.13 2.02 -96.76
N GLU A 151 4.03 2.70 -96.47
CA GLU A 151 3.34 3.60 -97.42
C GLU A 151 4.25 4.78 -97.82
N GLN A 152 4.93 5.40 -96.85
CA GLN A 152 5.90 6.46 -97.12
C GLN A 152 7.12 5.97 -97.93
N ALA A 153 7.60 4.75 -97.68
CA ALA A 153 8.72 4.18 -98.42
C ALA A 153 8.38 3.98 -99.91
N GLU A 154 7.17 3.51 -100.20
CA GLU A 154 6.67 3.31 -101.57
C GLU A 154 6.44 4.64 -102.31
N GLU A 155 5.88 5.65 -101.64
CA GLU A 155 5.73 7.00 -102.21
C GLU A 155 7.09 7.61 -102.59
N ILE A 156 8.12 7.45 -101.75
CA ILE A 156 9.47 7.95 -102.04
C ILE A 156 10.06 7.29 -103.28
N GLU A 157 9.84 5.97 -103.46
CA GLU A 157 10.35 5.23 -104.61
C GLU A 157 9.63 5.63 -105.90
N MET A 158 8.31 5.82 -105.84
CA MET A 158 7.49 6.33 -106.95
C MET A 158 7.91 7.75 -107.37
N LEU A 159 8.19 8.64 -106.40
CA LEU A 159 8.66 10.00 -106.68
C LEU A 159 10.08 10.00 -107.29
N LYS A 160 10.95 9.07 -106.90
CA LYS A 160 12.26 8.89 -107.53
C LYS A 160 12.12 8.44 -108.98
N GLN A 161 11.26 7.45 -109.26
CA GLN A 161 10.96 6.96 -110.61
C GLN A 161 10.39 8.09 -111.49
N GLN A 162 9.42 8.86 -110.99
CA GLN A 162 8.86 10.01 -111.72
C GLN A 162 9.90 11.11 -112.00
N ARG A 163 10.84 11.35 -111.07
CA ARG A 163 11.91 12.34 -111.26
C ARG A 163 12.93 11.89 -112.31
N ILE A 164 13.22 10.58 -112.40
CA ILE A 164 14.11 10.01 -113.41
C ILE A 164 13.49 10.08 -114.82
N VAL A 165 12.17 9.87 -114.95
CA VAL A 165 11.47 9.91 -116.25
C VAL A 165 11.21 11.35 -116.75
N LYS A 166 11.21 12.35 -115.87
CA LYS A 166 11.02 13.78 -116.21
C LYS A 166 12.31 14.58 -116.42
N SER A 167 13.49 13.96 -116.31
CA SER A 167 14.79 14.56 -116.61
C SER A 167 15.29 14.13 -117.99
#